data_AF-A0A974YGD3-F1
#
_entry.id   AF-A0A974YGD3-F1
#
_cell.length_a   1.000
_cell.length_b   1.000
_cell.length_c   1.000
_cell.angle_alpha   90.00
_cell.angle_beta   90.00
_cell.angle_gamma   90.00
#
_symmetry.space_group_name_H-M   'P 1'
#
loop_
_entity.id
_entity.type
_entity.pdbx_description
1 polymer ?
#
loop_
_entity_poly.entity_id
_entity_poly.type
_entity_poly.pdbx_seq_one_letter_code
_entity_poly.pdbx_strand_id
1 'polypeptide(L)'
;MPPTSDGEHNHIVAKDPDIPSRGNLAWFLRAIAITVILLLALVQAPRAHADESHQGDEAAWIPTADQIVQPTAAWNEFCVRMAAECAVDPSETERIQLTDQVWKTIITVNKHVNTMVSPREDISHWGVIDRWDYPADGYGDCEDYQLLKRRILVDAGLSRRALRMVVVLDENREGHAVLMARTDRGDFILDNNRNEVLLWYRTGYVYIKSEGNKSLDWVSLGGHVLVTSSTGQ
;
A
#
# COMPACT_ATOMS: atom_id res chain seq x y z
N MET A 1 89.98 60.95 2.93
CA MET A 1 89.58 61.67 1.70
C MET A 1 88.06 61.84 1.72
N PRO A 2 87.56 63.07 1.50
CA PRO A 2 86.15 63.49 1.54
C PRO A 2 85.53 63.29 0.11
N PRO A 3 84.38 63.89 -0.32
CA PRO A 3 83.48 64.85 0.33
C PRO A 3 81.94 64.70 0.03
N THR A 4 81.16 65.52 0.76
CA THR A 4 79.99 66.37 0.38
C THR A 4 78.98 65.98 -0.72
N SER A 5 77.68 66.17 -0.46
CA SER A 5 76.86 67.34 -0.87
C SER A 5 75.36 67.00 -0.70
N ASP A 6 74.60 67.70 0.14
CA ASP A 6 73.76 68.89 -0.14
C ASP A 6 72.45 68.59 -0.90
N GLY A 7 71.36 69.24 -0.44
CA GLY A 7 70.02 69.25 -1.04
C GLY A 7 68.93 69.20 0.04
N GLU A 8 68.64 70.29 0.74
CA GLU A 8 67.75 71.42 0.38
C GLU A 8 66.26 71.17 0.72
N HIS A 9 65.63 72.25 1.20
CA HIS A 9 64.39 72.34 1.96
C HIS A 9 63.10 72.01 1.19
N ASN A 10 62.04 71.61 1.90
CA ASN A 10 60.73 72.28 1.76
C ASN A 10 59.75 71.95 2.91
N HIS A 11 59.25 73.02 3.53
CA HIS A 11 58.10 73.04 4.45
C HIS A 11 56.81 72.80 3.67
N ILE A 12 55.96 71.85 4.09
CA ILE A 12 54.52 71.88 3.77
C ILE A 12 53.70 71.45 5.00
N VAL A 13 52.66 72.25 5.22
CA VAL A 13 51.69 72.33 6.31
C VAL A 13 50.74 71.12 6.35
N ALA A 14 50.27 70.79 7.55
CA ALA A 14 49.29 69.74 7.85
C ALA A 14 47.92 69.96 7.16
N LYS A 15 47.21 68.87 6.88
CA LYS A 15 45.76 68.86 6.66
C LYS A 15 45.14 67.63 7.33
N ASP A 16 44.39 67.87 8.40
CA ASP A 16 43.53 66.85 9.03
C ASP A 16 42.42 66.42 8.06
N PRO A 17 42.03 65.14 8.02
CA PRO A 17 40.83 64.71 7.32
C PRO A 17 39.55 65.04 8.12
N ASP A 18 38.62 65.69 7.42
CA ASP A 18 37.31 66.14 7.90
C ASP A 18 36.46 65.04 8.55
N ILE A 19 35.95 65.33 9.76
CA ILE A 19 34.89 64.56 10.43
C ILE A 19 33.53 65.08 9.94
N PRO A 20 32.66 64.26 9.32
CA PRO A 20 31.33 64.69 8.89
C PRO A 20 30.41 65.00 10.07
N SER A 21 29.66 66.09 9.94
CA SER A 21 28.82 66.67 11.00
C SER A 21 27.54 65.87 11.31
N ARG A 22 27.02 66.10 12.51
CA ARG A 22 25.92 65.41 13.22
C ARG A 22 24.56 65.37 12.51
N GLY A 23 24.40 65.91 11.30
CA GLY A 23 23.12 66.02 10.59
C GLY A 23 22.65 64.74 9.88
N ASN A 24 23.55 63.81 9.54
CA ASN A 24 23.20 62.65 8.71
C ASN A 24 22.73 61.42 9.51
N LEU A 25 23.01 61.35 10.82
CA LEU A 25 22.73 60.15 11.60
C LEU A 25 21.23 59.89 11.80
N ALA A 26 20.40 60.94 11.80
CA ALA A 26 18.95 60.80 11.96
C ALA A 26 18.25 60.21 10.71
N TRP A 27 18.82 60.42 9.51
CA TRP A 27 18.30 59.83 8.27
C TRP A 27 18.69 58.35 8.15
N PHE A 28 19.94 58.01 8.53
CA PHE A 28 20.42 56.63 8.54
C PHE A 28 19.72 55.74 9.58
N LEU A 29 19.36 56.28 10.76
CA LEU A 29 18.68 55.50 11.80
C LEU A 29 17.18 55.25 11.51
N ARG A 30 16.50 56.13 10.75
CA ARG A 30 15.11 55.89 10.32
C ARG A 30 15.00 54.88 9.18
N ALA A 31 16.01 54.80 8.30
CA ALA A 31 16.05 53.81 7.24
C ALA A 31 16.24 52.37 7.78
N ILE A 32 17.10 52.18 8.78
CA ILE A 32 17.38 50.85 9.36
C ILE A 32 16.19 50.28 10.15
N ALA A 33 15.44 51.12 10.87
CA ALA A 33 14.29 50.67 11.67
C ALA A 33 13.13 50.13 10.81
N ILE A 34 12.92 50.67 9.59
CA ILE A 34 11.87 50.21 8.67
C ILE A 34 12.26 48.88 7.99
N THR A 35 13.55 48.65 7.71
CA THR A 35 14.00 47.39 7.09
C THR A 35 13.98 46.20 8.04
N VAL A 36 14.24 46.42 9.35
CA VAL A 36 14.23 45.34 10.35
C VAL A 36 12.81 44.88 10.69
N ILE A 37 11.83 45.79 10.75
CA ILE A 37 10.43 45.42 11.01
C ILE A 37 9.80 44.70 9.81
N LEU A 38 10.21 45.02 8.58
CA LEU A 38 9.77 44.30 7.36
C LEU A 38 10.43 42.91 7.21
N LEU A 39 11.58 42.67 7.82
CA LEU A 39 12.27 41.37 7.78
C LEU A 39 11.82 40.38 8.88
N LEU A 40 11.24 40.86 9.98
CA LEU A 40 10.69 40.00 11.04
C LEU A 40 9.23 39.55 10.80
N ALA A 41 8.55 40.10 9.79
CA ALA A 41 7.17 39.74 9.46
C ALA A 41 7.03 38.58 8.45
N LEU A 42 8.14 37.99 7.95
CA LEU A 42 8.09 36.94 6.90
C LEU A 42 8.30 35.50 7.37
N VAL A 43 8.31 35.20 8.67
CA VAL A 43 8.47 33.81 9.16
C VAL A 43 7.36 33.39 10.11
N GLN A 44 6.11 33.65 9.73
CA GLN A 44 4.99 32.85 10.20
C GLN A 44 4.29 32.25 8.98
N ALA A 45 4.93 31.25 8.38
CA ALA A 45 4.21 30.31 7.56
C ALA A 45 3.12 29.68 8.45
N PRO A 46 1.85 29.62 8.02
CA PRO A 46 0.87 28.80 8.72
C PRO A 46 1.46 27.38 8.79
N ARG A 47 1.61 26.84 10.00
CA ARG A 47 1.74 25.39 10.14
C ARG A 47 0.42 24.83 9.64
N ALA A 48 0.38 24.45 8.38
CA ALA A 48 -0.59 23.46 7.94
C ALA A 48 -0.31 22.25 8.82
N HIS A 49 -1.16 22.03 9.82
CA HIS A 49 -1.32 20.69 10.35
C HIS A 49 -1.79 19.87 9.15
N ALA A 50 -0.88 19.11 8.56
CA ALA A 50 -1.26 18.02 7.69
C ALA A 50 -2.11 17.12 8.58
N ASP A 51 -3.42 17.18 8.38
CA ASP A 51 -4.35 16.17 8.86
C ASP A 51 -4.06 14.91 8.04
N GLU A 52 -3.03 14.17 8.45
CA GLU A 52 -2.62 12.90 7.82
C GLU A 52 -3.49 11.72 8.26
N SER A 53 -4.58 11.96 8.97
CA SER A 53 -5.53 10.92 9.36
C SER A 53 -6.81 11.11 8.57
N HIS A 54 -7.06 10.26 7.58
CA HIS A 54 -8.40 9.77 7.15
C HIS A 54 -8.34 9.04 5.78
N GLN A 55 -7.27 9.20 4.99
CA GLN A 55 -7.15 8.53 3.68
C GLN A 55 -6.75 7.03 3.78
N GLY A 56 -6.24 6.59 4.94
CA GLY A 56 -5.78 5.21 5.16
C GLY A 56 -6.87 4.20 5.51
N ASP A 57 -8.00 4.64 6.05
CA ASP A 57 -9.04 3.74 6.57
C ASP A 57 -9.95 3.18 5.46
N GLU A 58 -10.22 3.94 4.39
CA GLU A 58 -10.98 3.43 3.22
C GLU A 58 -10.17 2.43 2.39
N ALA A 59 -8.84 2.59 2.32
CA ALA A 59 -7.97 1.71 1.55
C ALA A 59 -7.77 0.33 2.19
N ALA A 60 -8.18 0.14 3.46
CA ALA A 60 -7.97 -1.13 4.16
C ALA A 60 -8.80 -2.28 3.56
N TRP A 61 -9.98 -2.00 2.99
CA TRP A 61 -10.86 -3.00 2.37
C TRP A 61 -11.05 -2.74 0.87
N ILE A 62 -11.12 -3.81 0.09
CA ILE A 62 -11.45 -3.74 -1.34
C ILE A 62 -12.89 -3.22 -1.48
N PRO A 63 -13.11 -2.13 -2.23
CA PRO A 63 -14.45 -1.70 -2.59
C PRO A 63 -15.13 -2.79 -3.42
N THR A 64 -16.28 -3.27 -2.96
CA THR A 64 -17.13 -4.15 -3.76
C THR A 64 -18.05 -3.29 -4.59
N ALA A 65 -18.04 -3.43 -5.91
CA ALA A 65 -19.09 -2.86 -6.73
C ALA A 65 -20.36 -3.70 -6.50
N ASP A 66 -21.52 -3.08 -6.27
CA ASP A 66 -22.81 -3.78 -6.09
C ASP A 66 -23.29 -4.50 -7.38
N GLN A 67 -22.41 -4.66 -8.36
CA GLN A 67 -22.67 -5.38 -9.59
C GLN A 67 -22.40 -6.88 -9.41
N ILE A 68 -23.46 -7.67 -9.53
CA ILE A 68 -23.37 -9.13 -9.64
C ILE A 68 -22.70 -9.48 -10.98
N VAL A 69 -21.75 -10.40 -10.94
CA VAL A 69 -21.02 -10.93 -12.10
C VAL A 69 -21.02 -12.45 -12.09
N GLN A 70 -20.76 -13.06 -13.24
CA GLN A 70 -20.67 -14.51 -13.34
C GLN A 70 -19.31 -15.01 -12.78
N PRO A 71 -19.29 -16.12 -12.03
CA PRO A 71 -18.06 -16.81 -11.66
C PRO A 71 -17.35 -17.42 -12.87
N THR A 72 -16.21 -18.08 -12.66
CA THR A 72 -15.58 -18.91 -13.72
C THR A 72 -16.44 -20.16 -13.99
N ALA A 73 -16.28 -20.76 -15.17
CA ALA A 73 -16.97 -22.01 -15.48
C ALA A 73 -16.53 -23.14 -14.53
N ALA A 74 -15.23 -23.24 -14.27
CA ALA A 74 -14.67 -24.24 -13.36
C ALA A 74 -15.17 -24.08 -11.92
N TRP A 75 -15.37 -22.85 -11.43
CA TRP A 75 -16.02 -22.61 -10.13
C TRP A 75 -17.44 -23.19 -10.09
N ASN A 76 -18.26 -22.94 -11.13
CA ASN A 76 -19.62 -23.48 -11.20
C ASN A 76 -19.61 -25.01 -11.19
N GLU A 77 -18.74 -25.63 -11.97
CA GLU A 77 -18.58 -27.10 -12.03
C GLU A 77 -18.13 -27.67 -10.68
N PHE A 78 -17.19 -27.00 -10.01
CA PHE A 78 -16.76 -27.35 -8.67
C PHE A 78 -17.91 -27.27 -7.67
N CYS A 79 -18.70 -26.21 -7.67
CA CYS A 79 -19.85 -26.08 -6.75
C CYS A 79 -20.95 -27.12 -6.98
N VAL A 80 -21.09 -27.65 -8.20
CA VAL A 80 -21.98 -28.80 -8.46
C VAL A 80 -21.48 -30.05 -7.74
N ARG A 81 -20.17 -30.29 -7.71
CA ARG A 81 -19.55 -31.45 -7.05
C ARG A 81 -19.40 -31.26 -5.54
N MET A 82 -19.15 -30.03 -5.11
CA MET A 82 -18.71 -29.64 -3.77
C MET A 82 -19.57 -28.49 -3.23
N ALA A 83 -20.89 -28.65 -3.23
CA ALA A 83 -21.83 -27.57 -2.89
C ALA A 83 -21.58 -26.89 -1.54
N ALA A 84 -21.11 -27.64 -0.53
CA ALA A 84 -20.77 -27.10 0.78
C ALA A 84 -19.60 -26.09 0.74
N GLU A 85 -18.70 -26.20 -0.24
CA GLU A 85 -17.56 -25.31 -0.36
C GLU A 85 -17.94 -23.90 -0.83
N CYS A 86 -19.03 -23.81 -1.60
CA CYS A 86 -19.53 -22.56 -2.17
C CYS A 86 -20.67 -21.97 -1.35
N ALA A 87 -21.20 -22.70 -0.37
CA ALA A 87 -22.31 -22.26 0.43
C ALA A 87 -21.97 -21.00 1.22
N VAL A 88 -22.91 -20.06 1.24
CA VAL A 88 -22.83 -18.85 2.06
C VAL A 88 -23.81 -18.98 3.21
N ASP A 89 -23.30 -18.92 4.43
CA ASP A 89 -24.10 -18.83 5.65
C ASP A 89 -24.12 -17.38 6.17
N PRO A 90 -25.24 -16.64 6.01
CA PRO A 90 -25.35 -15.27 6.49
C PRO A 90 -25.33 -15.11 8.02
N SER A 91 -25.33 -16.20 8.79
CA SER A 91 -25.15 -16.16 10.24
C SER A 91 -23.68 -16.08 10.65
N GLU A 92 -22.74 -16.51 9.79
CA GLU A 92 -21.31 -16.33 10.01
C GLU A 92 -20.91 -14.85 9.93
N THR A 93 -19.83 -14.47 10.62
CA THR A 93 -19.37 -13.08 10.60
C THR A 93 -18.80 -12.69 9.23
N GLU A 94 -19.11 -11.49 8.74
CA GLU A 94 -18.55 -10.99 7.47
C GLU A 94 -17.08 -10.58 7.55
N ARG A 95 -16.59 -10.35 8.78
CA ARG A 95 -15.23 -9.93 9.09
C ARG A 95 -14.68 -10.82 10.20
N ILE A 96 -13.42 -11.20 10.04
CA ILE A 96 -12.65 -11.89 11.06
C ILE A 96 -12.05 -10.86 12.02
N GLN A 97 -12.21 -11.08 13.32
CA GLN A 97 -11.51 -10.29 14.34
C GLN A 97 -10.03 -10.69 14.37
N LEU A 98 -9.15 -9.79 13.94
CA LEU A 98 -7.73 -10.09 13.76
C LEU A 98 -6.96 -9.97 15.08
N THR A 99 -7.03 -11.03 15.87
CA THR A 99 -6.16 -11.23 17.03
C THR A 99 -4.79 -11.76 16.60
N ASP A 100 -3.79 -11.67 17.47
CA ASP A 100 -2.45 -12.19 17.20
C ASP A 100 -2.47 -13.71 16.90
N GLN A 101 -3.33 -14.45 17.59
CA GLN A 101 -3.47 -15.89 17.37
C GLN A 101 -4.10 -16.18 16.01
N VAL A 102 -5.14 -15.45 15.61
CA VAL A 102 -5.77 -15.59 14.29
C VAL A 102 -4.79 -15.23 13.19
N TRP A 103 -4.05 -14.13 13.36
CA TRP A 103 -3.01 -13.73 12.41
C TRP A 103 -1.92 -14.81 12.27
N LYS A 104 -1.45 -15.36 13.39
CA LYS A 104 -0.49 -16.49 13.40
C LYS A 104 -1.04 -17.71 12.67
N THR A 105 -2.32 -18.03 12.85
CA THR A 105 -2.98 -19.13 12.12
C THR A 105 -2.96 -18.86 10.61
N ILE A 106 -3.38 -17.67 10.17
CA ILE A 106 -3.41 -17.27 8.76
C ILE A 106 -2.04 -17.42 8.09
N ILE A 107 -0.99 -16.83 8.67
CA ILE A 107 0.36 -16.89 8.09
C ILE A 107 0.92 -18.32 8.08
N THR A 108 0.60 -19.12 9.10
CA THR A 108 1.06 -20.50 9.22
C THR A 108 0.42 -21.37 8.14
N VAL A 109 -0.90 -21.24 7.95
CA VAL A 109 -1.63 -21.99 6.92
C VAL A 109 -1.16 -21.59 5.53
N ASN A 110 -0.98 -20.29 5.25
CA ASN A 110 -0.49 -19.83 3.95
C ASN A 110 0.85 -20.51 3.60
N LYS A 111 1.83 -20.39 4.51
CA LYS A 111 3.16 -20.97 4.32
C LYS A 111 3.13 -22.50 4.24
N HIS A 112 2.31 -23.14 5.08
CA HIS A 112 2.21 -24.60 5.12
C HIS A 112 1.68 -25.15 3.79
N VAL A 113 0.58 -24.60 3.27
CA VAL A 113 0.02 -25.05 1.99
C VAL A 113 0.99 -24.75 0.85
N ASN A 114 1.62 -23.57 0.83
CA ASN A 114 2.63 -23.23 -0.18
C ASN A 114 3.84 -24.18 -0.19
N THR A 115 4.09 -24.88 0.92
CA THR A 115 5.17 -25.87 1.03
C THR A 115 4.71 -27.28 0.66
N MET A 116 3.46 -27.64 0.98
CA MET A 116 2.94 -29.00 0.78
C MET A 116 2.52 -29.28 -0.66
N VAL A 117 1.97 -28.28 -1.35
CA VAL A 117 1.49 -28.44 -2.72
C VAL A 117 2.61 -28.05 -3.68
N SER A 118 2.80 -28.87 -4.72
CA SER A 118 3.72 -28.61 -5.82
C SER A 118 2.96 -28.02 -7.01
N PRO A 119 3.44 -26.93 -7.64
CA PRO A 119 2.71 -26.26 -8.69
C PRO A 119 2.61 -27.14 -9.95
N ARG A 120 1.41 -27.24 -10.52
CA ARG A 120 1.14 -27.93 -11.78
C ARG A 120 -0.14 -27.38 -12.41
N GLU A 121 -0.06 -26.85 -13.62
CA GLU A 121 -1.22 -26.37 -14.37
C GLU A 121 -2.18 -27.51 -14.72
N ASP A 122 -3.48 -27.23 -14.69
CA ASP A 122 -4.54 -28.20 -14.98
C ASP A 122 -4.43 -28.90 -16.33
N ILE A 123 -3.96 -28.22 -17.36
CA ILE A 123 -3.79 -28.84 -18.67
C ILE A 123 -2.77 -29.98 -18.63
N SER A 124 -1.76 -29.85 -17.79
CA SER A 124 -0.73 -30.88 -17.58
C SER A 124 -1.14 -31.92 -16.54
N HIS A 125 -2.02 -31.56 -15.61
CA HIS A 125 -2.48 -32.45 -14.53
C HIS A 125 -3.67 -33.31 -14.97
N TRP A 126 -4.72 -32.67 -15.49
CA TRP A 126 -6.02 -33.27 -15.78
C TRP A 126 -6.35 -33.31 -17.27
N GLY A 127 -5.59 -32.59 -18.11
CA GLY A 127 -5.86 -32.50 -19.56
C GLY A 127 -7.03 -31.58 -19.91
N VAL A 128 -7.43 -30.69 -18.99
CA VAL A 128 -8.46 -29.66 -19.19
C VAL A 128 -7.90 -28.27 -18.88
N ILE A 129 -8.57 -27.22 -19.34
CA ILE A 129 -8.04 -25.85 -19.23
C ILE A 129 -8.05 -25.31 -17.80
N ASP A 130 -9.11 -25.62 -17.05
CA ASP A 130 -9.39 -25.06 -15.72
C ASP A 130 -10.33 -26.04 -14.98
N ARG A 131 -9.95 -26.47 -13.79
CA ARG A 131 -10.61 -27.48 -12.97
C ARG A 131 -10.21 -27.29 -11.50
N TRP A 132 -11.09 -26.60 -10.81
CA TRP A 132 -10.98 -26.39 -9.38
C TRP A 132 -11.20 -27.70 -8.62
N ASP A 133 -10.27 -28.08 -7.74
CA ASP A 133 -10.40 -29.22 -6.84
C ASP A 133 -9.56 -29.02 -5.56
N TYR A 134 -9.47 -30.07 -4.72
CA TYR A 134 -8.43 -30.11 -3.71
C TYR A 134 -7.17 -30.80 -4.25
N PRO A 135 -5.97 -30.31 -3.92
CA PRO A 135 -4.70 -30.90 -4.36
C PRO A 135 -4.35 -32.14 -3.51
N ALA A 136 -5.22 -33.15 -3.54
CA ALA A 136 -5.15 -34.33 -2.67
C ALA A 136 -3.95 -35.25 -3.01
N ASP A 137 -3.44 -35.19 -4.24
CA ASP A 137 -2.23 -35.88 -4.69
C ASP A 137 -0.96 -35.02 -4.53
N GLY A 138 -1.08 -33.83 -3.92
CA GLY A 138 0.01 -32.90 -3.67
C GLY A 138 0.34 -31.99 -4.85
N TYR A 139 -0.43 -32.02 -5.95
CA TYR A 139 -0.27 -31.12 -7.09
C TYR A 139 -1.52 -30.25 -7.28
N GLY A 140 -1.31 -29.05 -7.80
CA GLY A 140 -2.39 -28.14 -8.20
C GLY A 140 -1.83 -26.80 -8.66
N ASP A 141 -2.70 -25.91 -9.11
CA ASP A 141 -2.38 -24.53 -9.46
C ASP A 141 -3.12 -23.53 -8.55
N CYS A 142 -3.38 -22.30 -9.02
CA CYS A 142 -3.67 -21.18 -8.13
C CYS A 142 -4.92 -21.40 -7.26
N GLU A 143 -6.02 -21.89 -7.83
CA GLU A 143 -7.27 -22.15 -7.14
C GLU A 143 -7.18 -23.29 -6.12
N ASP A 144 -6.43 -24.35 -6.43
CA ASP A 144 -6.34 -25.55 -5.60
C ASP A 144 -5.63 -25.24 -4.28
N TYR A 145 -4.57 -24.44 -4.33
CA TYR A 145 -3.89 -23.92 -3.14
C TYR A 145 -4.85 -23.10 -2.28
N GLN A 146 -5.64 -22.23 -2.92
CA GLN A 146 -6.53 -21.32 -2.21
C GLN A 146 -7.72 -22.05 -1.59
N LEU A 147 -8.29 -23.03 -2.29
CA LEU A 147 -9.33 -23.91 -1.76
C LEU A 147 -8.82 -24.67 -0.52
N LEU A 148 -7.61 -25.23 -0.59
CA LEU A 148 -7.02 -25.94 0.54
C LEU A 148 -6.75 -24.99 1.73
N LYS A 149 -6.20 -23.80 1.49
CA LYS A 149 -6.01 -22.79 2.55
C LYS A 149 -7.33 -22.42 3.20
N ARG A 150 -8.37 -22.15 2.41
CA ARG A 150 -9.70 -21.81 2.93
C ARG A 150 -10.24 -22.93 3.81
N ARG A 151 -10.17 -24.18 3.34
CA ARG A 151 -10.62 -25.34 4.11
C ARG A 151 -9.93 -25.42 5.47
N ILE A 152 -8.60 -25.36 5.50
CA ILE A 152 -7.84 -25.46 6.75
C ILE A 152 -8.16 -24.30 7.70
N LEU A 153 -8.37 -23.08 7.18
CA LEU A 153 -8.74 -21.93 7.99
C LEU A 153 -10.16 -22.04 8.55
N VAL A 154 -11.11 -22.53 7.76
CA VAL A 154 -12.49 -22.81 8.20
C VAL A 154 -12.50 -23.92 9.26
N ASP A 155 -11.74 -24.99 9.05
CA ASP A 155 -11.57 -26.06 10.03
C ASP A 155 -10.91 -25.55 11.33
N ALA A 156 -10.11 -24.48 11.25
CA ALA A 156 -9.55 -23.76 12.40
C ALA A 156 -10.53 -22.75 13.05
N GLY A 157 -11.78 -22.70 12.59
CA GLY A 157 -12.86 -21.89 13.14
C GLY A 157 -12.98 -20.47 12.59
N LEU A 158 -12.28 -20.14 11.50
CA LEU A 158 -12.47 -18.85 10.82
C LEU A 158 -13.74 -18.89 9.96
N SER A 159 -14.46 -17.77 9.91
CA SER A 159 -15.67 -17.62 9.08
C SER A 159 -15.36 -17.85 7.60
N ARG A 160 -16.08 -18.79 6.96
CA ARG A 160 -16.03 -19.01 5.52
C ARG A 160 -16.58 -17.79 4.78
N ARG A 161 -17.63 -17.14 5.29
CA ARG A 161 -18.19 -15.90 4.72
C ARG A 161 -17.18 -14.75 4.61
N ALA A 162 -16.15 -14.76 5.45
CA ALA A 162 -15.05 -13.81 5.43
C ALA A 162 -13.82 -14.28 4.60
N LEU A 163 -13.77 -15.55 4.19
CA LEU A 163 -12.68 -16.17 3.42
C LEU A 163 -13.14 -16.43 1.99
N ARG A 164 -12.88 -15.48 1.09
CA ARG A 164 -13.48 -15.44 -0.24
C ARG A 164 -12.47 -15.75 -1.32
N MET A 165 -12.88 -16.55 -2.30
CA MET A 165 -12.13 -16.70 -3.53
C MET A 165 -12.21 -15.41 -4.35
N VAL A 166 -11.07 -15.01 -4.90
CA VAL A 166 -10.94 -13.77 -5.67
C VAL A 166 -10.16 -14.05 -6.94
N VAL A 167 -10.68 -13.58 -8.06
CA VAL A 167 -9.97 -13.57 -9.34
C VAL A 167 -9.32 -12.20 -9.53
N VAL A 168 -8.03 -12.23 -9.80
CA VAL A 168 -7.19 -11.05 -10.01
C VAL A 168 -6.45 -11.14 -11.35
N LEU A 169 -5.85 -10.03 -11.77
CA LEU A 169 -4.70 -10.05 -12.66
C LEU A 169 -3.45 -9.81 -11.82
N ASP A 170 -2.46 -10.68 -11.96
CA ASP A 170 -1.21 -10.60 -11.20
C ASP A 170 -0.28 -9.46 -11.68
N GLU A 171 0.95 -9.43 -11.19
CA GLU A 171 1.97 -8.45 -11.58
C GLU A 171 2.32 -8.50 -13.08
N ASN A 172 2.15 -9.66 -13.73
CA ASN A 172 2.37 -9.88 -15.16
C ASN A 172 1.10 -9.67 -16.00
N ARG A 173 -0.02 -9.31 -15.38
CA ARG A 173 -1.36 -9.20 -15.98
C ARG A 173 -1.97 -10.55 -16.39
N GLU A 174 -1.52 -11.64 -15.80
CA GLU A 174 -2.06 -12.98 -16.02
C GLU A 174 -3.21 -13.23 -15.04
N GLY A 175 -4.21 -14.02 -15.47
CA GLY A 175 -5.32 -14.38 -14.61
C GLY A 175 -4.85 -15.26 -13.46
N HIS A 176 -5.23 -14.93 -12.23
CA HIS A 176 -4.78 -15.63 -11.03
C HIS A 176 -5.88 -15.71 -9.98
N ALA A 177 -5.96 -16.83 -9.25
CA ALA A 177 -6.87 -17.01 -8.13
C ALA A 177 -6.13 -16.82 -6.80
N VAL A 178 -6.69 -15.99 -5.92
CA VAL A 178 -6.16 -15.74 -4.57
C VAL A 178 -7.25 -15.89 -3.52
N LEU A 179 -6.84 -16.09 -2.26
CA LEU A 179 -7.76 -16.18 -1.13
C LEU A 179 -7.71 -14.87 -0.35
N MET A 180 -8.85 -14.18 -0.28
CA MET A 180 -8.99 -13.00 0.55
C MET A 180 -9.55 -13.37 1.92
N ALA A 181 -8.83 -12.97 2.96
CA ALA A 181 -9.34 -12.92 4.33
C ALA A 181 -9.80 -11.49 4.65
N ARG A 182 -11.11 -11.29 4.74
CA ARG A 182 -11.71 -10.02 5.14
C ARG A 182 -11.73 -9.91 6.67
N THR A 183 -11.00 -8.94 7.21
CA THR A 183 -10.80 -8.77 8.65
C THR A 183 -11.32 -7.43 9.15
N ASP A 184 -11.30 -7.21 10.46
CA ASP A 184 -11.54 -5.90 11.09
C ASP A 184 -10.35 -4.92 10.93
N ARG A 185 -9.24 -5.35 10.33
CA ARG A 185 -8.06 -4.53 10.03
C ARG A 185 -7.75 -4.39 8.53
N GLY A 186 -8.67 -4.85 7.68
CA GLY A 186 -8.55 -4.80 6.22
C GLY A 186 -8.66 -6.16 5.54
N ASP A 187 -8.54 -6.15 4.22
CA ASP A 187 -8.52 -7.34 3.37
C ASP A 187 -7.09 -7.80 3.15
N PHE A 188 -6.78 -8.99 3.67
CA PHE A 188 -5.49 -9.65 3.53
C PHE A 188 -5.56 -10.75 2.47
N ILE A 189 -4.49 -10.88 1.70
CA ILE A 189 -4.42 -11.80 0.56
C ILE A 189 -3.42 -12.90 0.88
N LEU A 190 -3.90 -14.13 0.78
CA LEU A 190 -3.13 -15.34 0.82
C LEU A 190 -2.95 -15.81 -0.62
N ASP A 191 -1.73 -16.18 -0.98
CA ASP A 191 -1.32 -16.44 -2.35
C ASP A 191 -0.29 -17.59 -2.37
N ASN A 192 -0.27 -18.39 -3.43
CA ASN A 192 0.74 -19.43 -3.67
C ASN A 192 2.03 -18.88 -4.31
N ASN A 193 1.98 -17.72 -4.96
CA ASN A 193 3.16 -17.10 -5.59
C ASN A 193 4.12 -16.46 -4.57
N ARG A 194 3.68 -16.25 -3.32
CA ARG A 194 4.49 -15.68 -2.24
C ARG A 194 4.05 -16.17 -0.87
N ASN A 195 4.98 -16.18 0.08
CA ASN A 195 4.67 -16.59 1.46
C ASN A 195 4.19 -15.43 2.32
N GLU A 196 4.54 -14.18 2.00
CA GLU A 196 4.01 -13.03 2.71
C GLU A 196 2.49 -12.89 2.50
N VAL A 197 1.75 -12.73 3.60
CA VAL A 197 0.34 -12.34 3.57
C VAL A 197 0.29 -10.82 3.61
N LEU A 198 -0.26 -10.21 2.56
CA LEU A 198 -0.23 -8.76 2.34
C LEU A 198 -1.64 -8.18 2.39
N LEU A 199 -1.75 -6.90 2.76
CA LEU A 199 -2.96 -6.13 2.46
C LEU A 199 -3.13 -6.06 0.94
N TRP A 200 -4.38 -6.13 0.48
CA TRP A 200 -4.71 -6.22 -0.95
C TRP A 200 -4.00 -5.15 -1.81
N TYR A 201 -3.95 -3.91 -1.34
CA TYR A 201 -3.33 -2.79 -2.06
C TYR A 201 -1.80 -2.85 -2.14
N ARG A 202 -1.16 -3.74 -1.37
CA ARG A 202 0.30 -3.97 -1.40
C ARG A 202 0.70 -5.11 -2.31
N THR A 203 -0.26 -5.84 -2.87
CA THR A 203 0.01 -6.98 -3.77
C THR A 203 0.45 -6.57 -5.16
N GLY A 204 0.08 -5.35 -5.61
CA GLY A 204 0.29 -4.91 -7.00
C GLY A 204 -0.73 -5.47 -8.00
N TYR A 205 -1.70 -6.27 -7.54
CA TYR A 205 -2.68 -6.93 -8.41
C TYR A 205 -3.84 -6.03 -8.84
N VAL A 206 -4.52 -6.44 -9.91
CA VAL A 206 -5.82 -5.88 -10.33
C VAL A 206 -6.93 -6.77 -9.82
N TYR A 207 -7.84 -6.24 -9.03
CA TYR A 207 -8.93 -7.03 -8.46
C TYR A 207 -10.14 -7.03 -9.39
N ILE A 208 -10.50 -8.20 -9.94
CA ILE A 208 -11.53 -8.30 -10.98
C ILE A 208 -12.88 -8.61 -10.37
N LYS A 209 -12.97 -9.71 -9.62
CA LYS A 209 -14.21 -10.20 -9.03
C LYS A 209 -13.94 -11.14 -7.85
N SER A 210 -14.89 -11.26 -6.94
CA SER A 210 -14.84 -12.23 -5.84
C SER A 210 -16.18 -12.93 -5.64
N GLU A 211 -16.16 -14.00 -4.85
CA GLU A 211 -17.38 -14.45 -4.18
C GLU A 211 -18.06 -13.29 -3.42
N GLY A 212 -19.39 -13.30 -3.42
CA GLY A 212 -20.22 -12.46 -2.58
C GLY A 212 -20.29 -12.98 -1.14
N ASN A 213 -21.03 -12.26 -0.29
CA ASN A 213 -21.20 -12.60 1.13
C ASN A 213 -22.65 -12.64 1.60
N LYS A 214 -23.60 -12.48 0.68
CA LYS A 214 -25.04 -12.49 0.95
C LYS A 214 -25.74 -13.68 0.28
N SER A 215 -25.18 -14.17 -0.81
CA SER A 215 -25.70 -15.25 -1.66
C SER A 215 -24.52 -15.93 -2.37
N LEU A 216 -24.79 -16.93 -3.19
CA LEU A 216 -23.81 -17.60 -4.06
C LEU A 216 -23.30 -16.71 -5.22
N ASP A 217 -23.84 -15.50 -5.37
CA ASP A 217 -23.48 -14.59 -6.43
C ASP A 217 -22.04 -14.10 -6.26
N TRP A 218 -21.34 -13.96 -7.39
CA TRP A 218 -20.06 -13.26 -7.43
C TRP A 218 -20.29 -11.77 -7.66
N VAL A 219 -19.39 -10.94 -7.16
CA VAL A 219 -19.45 -9.48 -7.27
C VAL A 219 -18.23 -8.93 -7.99
N SER A 220 -18.43 -7.86 -8.75
CA SER A 220 -17.34 -7.12 -9.38
C SER A 220 -16.53 -6.36 -8.33
N LEU A 221 -15.20 -6.35 -8.49
CA LEU A 221 -14.28 -5.54 -7.70
C LEU A 221 -13.75 -4.35 -8.52
N GLY A 222 -14.44 -3.97 -9.59
CA GLY A 222 -14.19 -2.73 -10.34
C GLY A 222 -12.87 -2.65 -11.10
N GLY A 223 -12.02 -3.67 -11.07
CA GLY A 223 -10.69 -3.63 -11.71
C GLY A 223 -9.73 -2.68 -10.97
N HIS A 224 -9.90 -2.49 -9.67
CA HIS A 224 -9.12 -1.51 -8.91
C HIS A 224 -7.61 -1.84 -8.94
N VAL A 225 -6.80 -0.85 -9.30
CA VAL A 225 -5.35 -0.79 -9.10
C VAL A 225 -5.11 0.40 -8.17
N LEU A 226 -4.69 0.16 -6.93
CA LEU A 226 -4.14 1.24 -6.13
C LEU A 226 -2.69 1.42 -6.56
N VAL A 227 -2.48 2.37 -7.47
CA VAL A 227 -1.13 2.90 -7.72
C VAL A 227 -0.73 3.61 -6.44
N THR A 228 0.13 2.99 -5.63
CA THR A 228 0.87 3.75 -4.64
C THR A 228 1.72 4.75 -5.41
N SER A 229 1.31 6.01 -5.42
CA SER A 229 2.15 7.10 -5.89
C SER A 229 3.42 7.07 -5.06
N SER A 230 4.48 6.48 -5.61
CA SER A 230 5.84 6.67 -5.12
C SER A 230 6.26 8.09 -5.48
N THR A 231 5.70 9.08 -4.78
CA THR A 231 6.29 10.41 -4.71
C THR A 231 7.18 10.41 -3.48
N GLY A 232 8.38 9.86 -3.64
CA GLY A 232 9.46 9.93 -2.66
C GLY A 232 10.71 10.42 -3.36
N GLN A 233 11.11 11.64 -2.98
CA GLN A 233 12.29 12.39 -3.42
C GLN A 233 13.61 11.62 -3.29
#